data_AF-A0A972TF80-F1
#
_entry.id   AF-A0A972TF80-F1
#
_cell.length_a   1.000
_cell.length_b   1.000
_cell.length_c   1.000
_cell.angle_alpha   90.00
_cell.angle_beta   90.00
_cell.angle_gamma   90.00
#
_symmetry.space_group_name_H-M   'P 1'
#
loop_
_entity.id
_entity.type
_entity.pdbx_description
1 polymer ?
#
loop_
_entity_poly.entity_id
_entity_poly.type
_entity_poly.pdbx_seq_one_letter_code
_entity_poly.pdbx_strand_id
1 'polypeptide(L)' 'MANSIDLEFDKESGEYYIVWEPVVIATGKTADEALQDLKEAAHFGVDTMIDRKLENIKKED' A
#
# COMPACT_ATOMS: atom_id res chain seq x y z
N MET A 1 8.94 1.15 15.00
CA MET A 1 7.86 1.92 14.32
C MET A 1 6.76 0.93 14.07
N ALA A 2 5.58 1.15 14.65
CA ALA A 2 4.48 0.21 14.54
C ALA A 2 3.88 0.32 13.14
N ASN A 3 3.76 -0.80 12.43
CA ASN A 3 3.00 -0.88 11.19
C ASN A 3 1.52 -0.69 11.53
N SER A 4 1.02 0.55 11.59
CA SER A 4 -0.41 0.82 11.75
C SER A 4 -1.08 0.82 10.38
N ILE A 5 -2.30 0.28 10.36
CA ILE A 5 -3.21 0.35 9.22
C ILE A 5 -4.39 1.17 9.73
N ASP A 6 -4.54 2.37 9.19
CA ASP A 6 -5.55 3.32 9.64
C ASP A 6 -6.62 3.48 8.56
N LEU A 7 -7.90 3.32 8.94
CA LEU A 7 -9.06 3.49 8.06
C LEU A 7 -9.68 4.87 8.29
N GLU A 8 -9.78 5.65 7.22
CA GLU A 8 -10.36 7.00 7.23
C GLU A 8 -11.55 7.07 6.26
N PHE A 9 -12.52 7.94 6.56
CA PHE A 9 -13.65 8.23 5.67
C PHE A 9 -13.61 9.70 5.28
N ASP A 10 -13.43 9.98 3.99
CA ASP A 10 -13.53 11.34 3.49
C ASP A 10 -15.01 11.70 3.25
N LYS A 11 -15.43 12.79 3.87
CA LYS A 11 -16.80 13.29 3.72
C LYS A 11 -17.01 14.08 2.44
N GLU A 12 -15.95 14.59 1.80
CA GLU A 12 -16.07 15.30 0.53
C GLU A 12 -16.23 14.34 -0.65
N SER A 13 -15.37 13.33 -0.76
CA SER A 13 -15.49 12.31 -1.81
C SER A 13 -16.55 11.24 -1.50
N GLY A 14 -16.86 11.02 -0.21
CA GLY A 14 -17.72 9.93 0.24
C GLY A 14 -17.04 8.56 0.19
N GLU A 15 -15.71 8.53 0.12
CA GLU A 15 -14.90 7.31 -0.01
C GLU A 15 -14.16 6.96 1.29
N TYR A 16 -13.85 5.67 1.43
CA TYR A 16 -12.97 5.18 2.49
C TYR A 16 -11.53 5.07 1.96
N TYR A 17 -10.57 5.46 2.80
CA TYR A 17 -9.14 5.37 2.52
C TYR A 17 -8.45 4.53 3.58
N ILE A 18 -7.44 3.77 3.17
CA ILE A 18 -6.56 3.07 4.10
C ILE A 18 -5.13 3.54 3.91
N VAL A 19 -4.49 3.92 5.01
CA VAL A 19 -3.10 4.39 5.05
C VAL A 19 -2.23 3.34 5.73
N TRP A 20 -1.16 2.92 5.05
CA TRP A 20 -0.10 2.07 5.61
C TRP A 20 1.26 2.73 5.41
N GLU A 21 1.98 3.04 6.49
CA GLU A 21 3.32 3.65 6.41
C GLU A 21 4.44 2.64 6.06
N PRO A 22 5.40 3.00 5.18
CA PRO A 22 5.51 4.26 4.44
C PRO A 22 4.71 4.23 3.13
N VAL A 23 3.55 4.91 3.20
CA VAL A 23 2.51 5.28 2.23
C VAL A 23 2.22 4.29 1.09
N VAL A 24 1.36 3.31 1.39
CA VAL A 24 0.45 2.71 0.41
C VAL A 24 -0.95 3.25 0.70
N ILE A 25 -1.56 3.88 -0.30
CA ILE A 25 -2.94 4.39 -0.24
C ILE A 25 -3.78 3.54 -1.17
N ALA A 26 -4.87 3.02 -0.63
CA ALA A 26 -5.84 2.22 -1.37
C ALA A 26 -7.23 2.81 -1.26
N THR A 27 -8.07 2.55 -2.25
CA THR A 27 -9.40 3.16 -2.40
C THR A 27 -10.45 2.11 -2.75
N GLY A 28 -11.69 2.33 -2.32
CA GLY A 28 -12.80 1.45 -2.65
C GLY A 28 -14.14 2.07 -2.31
N LYS A 29 -15.20 1.65 -3.01
CA LYS A 29 -16.57 2.12 -2.72
C LYS A 29 -17.13 1.44 -1.47
N THR A 30 -16.54 0.31 -1.10
CA THR A 30 -16.80 -0.39 0.16
C THR A 30 -15.49 -0.61 0.92
N ALA A 31 -15.60 -0.86 2.22
CA ALA A 31 -14.43 -1.19 3.04
C ALA A 31 -13.73 -2.48 2.57
N ASP A 32 -14.47 -3.47 2.06
CA ASP A 32 -13.89 -4.71 1.54
C ASP A 32 -13.07 -4.46 0.27
N GLU A 33 -13.60 -3.65 -0.65
CA GLU A 33 -12.86 -3.25 -1.87
C GLU A 33 -11.57 -2.49 -1.51
N ALA A 34 -11.65 -1.53 -0.58
CA ALA A 34 -10.47 -0.76 -0.15
C ALA A 34 -9.40 -1.66 0.52
N LEU A 35 -9.81 -2.66 1.30
CA LEU A 35 -8.91 -3.63 1.91
C LEU A 35 -8.26 -4.57 0.90
N GLN A 36 -9.01 -4.99 -0.13
CA GLN A 36 -8.48 -5.82 -1.21
C GLN A 36 -7.47 -5.04 -2.06
N ASP A 37 -7.79 -3.81 -2.44
CA ASP A 37 -6.89 -2.90 -3.16
C ASP A 37 -5.62 -2.63 -2.34
N LEU A 38 -5.75 -2.41 -1.02
CA LEU A 38 -4.59 -2.25 -0.12
C LEU A 38 -3.70 -3.48 -0.11
N LYS A 39 -4.29 -4.68 -0.04
CA LYS A 39 -3.54 -5.93 -0.03
C LYS A 39 -2.71 -6.07 -1.31
N GLU A 40 -3.30 -5.78 -2.46
CA GLU A 40 -2.62 -5.84 -3.75
C GLU A 40 -1.51 -4.78 -3.85
N ALA A 41 -1.81 -3.53 -3.47
CA ALA A 41 -0.86 -2.44 -3.50
C ALA A 41 0.32 -2.65 -2.52
N ALA A 42 0.07 -3.22 -1.34
CA ALA A 42 1.09 -3.57 -0.37
C ALA A 42 2.02 -4.67 -0.89
N HIS A 43 1.46 -5.72 -1.50
CA HIS A 43 2.25 -6.77 -2.14
C HIS A 43 3.13 -6.20 -3.26
N PHE A 44 2.55 -5.38 -4.15
CA PHE A 44 3.28 -4.74 -5.24
C PHE A 44 4.42 -3.84 -4.73
N GLY A 45 4.17 -3.06 -3.67
CA GLY A 45 5.18 -2.22 -3.05
C GLY A 45 6.36 -3.02 -2.50
N VAL A 46 6.07 -4.11 -1.78
CA VAL A 46 7.10 -5.02 -1.25
C VAL A 46 7.90 -5.67 -2.37
N ASP A 47 7.23 -6.23 -3.38
CA ASP A 47 7.88 -6.88 -4.53
C ASP A 47 8.81 -5.89 -5.26
N THR A 48 8.34 -4.66 -5.51
CA THR A 48 9.14 -3.61 -6.14
C THR A 48 10.40 -3.27 -5.33
N MET A 49 10.30 -3.20 -3.99
CA MET A 49 11.45 -2.94 -3.13
C MET A 49 12.47 -4.08 -3.17
N ILE A 50 11.99 -5.33 -3.18
CA ILE A 50 12.83 -6.53 -3.28
C ILE A 50 13.53 -6.56 -4.64
N ASP A 51 12.81 -6.37 -5.74
CA ASP A 51 13.35 -6.39 -7.09
C ASP A 51 14.43 -5.33 -7.27
N ARG A 52 14.21 -4.10 -6.80
CA ARG A 52 15.22 -3.03 -6.83
C ARG A 52 16.49 -3.42 -6.06
N LYS A 53 16.36 -4.07 -4.90
CA LYS A 53 17.53 -4.57 -4.16
C LYS A 53 18.27 -5.65 -4.94
N LEU A 54 17.55 -6.60 -5.53
CA LEU A 54 18.15 -7.67 -6.33
C LEU A 54 18.85 -7.12 -7.59
N GLU A 55 18.28 -6.12 -8.25
CA GLU A 55 18.92 -5.44 -9.38
C GLU A 55 20.21 -4.73 -8.98
N ASN A 56 20.23 -4.07 -7.82
CA ASN A 56 21.43 -3.39 -7.33
C ASN A 56 22.54 -4.38 -7.02
N ILE A 57 22.23 -5.51 -6.36
CA ILE A 57 23.21 -6.58 -6.10
C ILE A 57 23.83 -7.07 -7.43
N LYS A 58 23.00 -7.33 -8.45
CA LYS A 58 23.48 -7.80 -9.76
C LYS A 58 24.34 -6.79 -10.54
N LYS A 59 24.27 -5.50 -10.20
CA LYS A 59 25.06 -4.43 -10.85
C LYS A 59 26.40 -4.18 -10.15
N GLU A 60 26.56 -4.68 -8.93
CA GLU A 60 27.78 -4.56 -8.13
C GLU A 60 28.73 -5.76 -8.30
N ASP A 61 28.26 -6.85 -8.93
CA ASP A 61 29.04 -8.00 -9.43
C ASP A 61 29.55 -7.77 -10.87
#